data_AF-A0A7Y4R9F8-F1
#
_entry.id   AF-A0A7Y4R9F8-F1
#
_cell.length_a   1.000
_cell.length_b   1.000
_cell.length_c   1.000
_cell.angle_alpha   90.00
_cell.angle_beta   90.00
_cell.angle_gamma   90.00
#
_symmetry.space_group_name_H-M   'P 1'
#
loop_
_entity.id
_entity.type
_entity.pdbx_description
1 polymer ?
#
loop_
_entity_poly.entity_id
_entity_poly.type
_entity_poly.pdbx_seq_one_letter_code
_entity_poly.pdbx_strand_id
1 'polypeptide(L)'
;MAARVLDAVEYYGQSRIHAAYRDALKALDGWDRAASRRKGQWRFAAMSGSAGESGDAMLYQFRIANGLDSKQMNELFVSRSDLFRQPLLPEDDPHKLGRDDVVVLLDDFSGTGTQVCDAWNNPETSFGALLAGVGRVYLVVVVASKAARNRIADETSISLVSAHELRESDDVFSDHCKYFTKADRVRLLHYGRIADEKCPKGFGECGFVVVFQHRSPNNSIPILHADHPKWTGLFPRHD
;
A
#
# COMPACT_ATOMS: atom_id res chain seq x y z
N MET A 1 -3.46 30.26 2.08
CA MET A 1 -4.00 28.91 2.34
C MET A 1 -3.48 27.89 1.33
N ALA A 2 -3.62 28.12 0.02
CA ALA A 2 -3.08 27.21 -1.02
C ALA A 2 -1.58 26.89 -0.85
N ALA A 3 -0.74 27.92 -0.64
CA ALA A 3 0.69 27.72 -0.36
C ALA A 3 0.95 26.82 0.85
N ARG A 4 0.19 27.00 1.94
CA ARG A 4 0.28 26.17 3.14
C ARG A 4 -0.10 24.71 2.86
N VAL A 5 -1.13 24.46 2.05
CA VAL A 5 -1.46 23.08 1.65
C VAL A 5 -0.31 22.45 0.90
N LEU A 6 0.27 23.16 -0.07
CA LEU A 6 1.41 22.69 -0.85
C LEU A 6 2.64 22.41 0.03
N ASP A 7 2.94 23.28 0.99
CA ASP A 7 4.03 23.10 1.94
C ASP A 7 3.83 21.87 2.84
N ALA A 8 2.58 21.44 3.03
CA ALA A 8 2.24 20.24 3.80
C ALA A 8 2.23 18.96 2.96
N VAL A 9 2.30 19.05 1.62
CA VAL A 9 2.23 17.87 0.76
C VAL A 9 3.45 16.98 0.98
N GLU A 10 3.20 15.76 1.43
CA GLU A 10 4.22 14.72 1.46
C GLU A 10 4.29 14.05 0.10
N TYR A 11 5.25 14.48 -0.71
CA TYR A 11 5.46 13.92 -2.04
C TYR A 11 6.42 12.71 -2.00
N TYR A 12 5.96 11.60 -2.56
CA TYR A 12 6.71 10.35 -2.71
C TYR A 12 7.08 10.14 -4.18
N GLY A 13 8.23 10.69 -4.56
CA GLY A 13 8.89 10.43 -5.83
C GLY A 13 9.58 9.07 -5.89
N GLN A 14 10.00 8.66 -7.09
CA GLN A 14 10.63 7.35 -7.34
C GLN A 14 11.80 7.04 -6.40
N SER A 15 12.69 8.01 -6.13
CA SER A 15 13.83 7.81 -5.22
C SER A 15 13.41 7.51 -3.79
N ARG A 16 12.35 8.14 -3.28
CA ARG A 16 11.80 7.87 -1.94
C ARG A 16 11.11 6.52 -1.88
N ILE A 17 10.34 6.17 -2.92
CA ILE A 17 9.72 4.85 -3.06
C ILE A 17 10.78 3.74 -3.06
N HIS A 18 11.86 3.91 -3.84
CA HIS A 18 12.96 2.95 -3.89
C HIS A 18 13.69 2.81 -2.55
N ALA A 19 13.93 3.92 -1.84
CA ALA A 19 14.52 3.88 -0.51
C ALA A 19 13.62 3.11 0.47
N ALA A 20 12.33 3.41 0.48
CA ALA A 20 11.33 2.71 1.27
C ALA A 20 11.32 1.20 1.02
N TYR A 21 11.34 0.77 -0.24
CA TYR A 21 11.36 -0.66 -0.57
C TYR A 21 12.66 -1.37 -0.21
N ARG A 22 13.80 -0.67 -0.26
CA ARG A 22 15.07 -1.24 0.25
C ARG A 22 15.04 -1.44 1.76
N ASP A 23 14.51 -0.47 2.48
CA ASP A 23 14.45 -0.55 3.94
C ASP A 23 13.41 -1.58 4.40
N ALA A 24 12.27 -1.66 3.71
CA ALA A 24 11.26 -2.68 3.95
C ALA A 24 11.80 -4.10 3.71
N LEU A 25 12.52 -4.35 2.61
CA LEU A 25 13.08 -5.68 2.33
C LEU A 25 14.10 -6.11 3.40
N LYS A 26 14.93 -5.19 3.90
CA LYS A 26 15.87 -5.49 4.99
C LYS A 26 15.16 -5.81 6.31
N ALA A 27 13.95 -5.31 6.51
CA ALA A 27 13.15 -5.56 7.71
C ALA A 27 12.41 -6.90 7.66
N LEU A 28 12.38 -7.60 6.51
CA LEU A 28 11.73 -8.90 6.39
C LEU A 28 12.58 -9.99 7.05
N ASP A 29 12.10 -10.51 8.17
CA ASP A 29 12.74 -11.59 8.90
C ASP A 29 12.86 -12.86 8.02
N GLY A 30 14.06 -13.43 7.97
CA GLY A 30 14.41 -14.61 7.17
C GLY A 30 14.75 -14.36 5.70
N TRP A 31 14.71 -13.12 5.21
CA TRP A 31 15.07 -12.80 3.82
C TRP A 31 16.58 -12.84 3.59
N ASP A 32 17.02 -13.46 2.49
CA ASP A 32 18.37 -13.35 1.94
C ASP A 32 18.30 -13.47 0.40
N ARG A 33 19.26 -12.86 -0.30
CA ARG A 33 19.37 -12.96 -1.76
C ARG A 33 19.81 -14.35 -2.21
N ALA A 34 20.61 -15.05 -1.41
CA ALA A 34 21.07 -16.41 -1.66
C ALA A 34 19.99 -17.41 -1.25
N ALA A 35 19.50 -18.19 -2.22
CA ALA A 35 18.43 -19.15 -2.01
C ALA A 35 18.71 -20.15 -0.86
N SER A 36 19.96 -20.57 -0.69
CA SER A 36 20.38 -21.51 0.34
C SER A 36 20.33 -20.98 1.78
N ARG A 37 20.17 -19.67 1.96
CA ARG A 37 20.09 -19.04 3.30
C ARG A 37 18.69 -18.65 3.70
N ARG A 38 17.72 -18.79 2.79
CA ARG A 38 16.31 -18.55 3.09
C ARG A 38 15.71 -19.77 3.76
N LYS A 39 14.83 -19.53 4.73
CA LYS A 39 13.91 -20.56 5.19
C LYS A 39 12.72 -20.60 4.21
N GLY A 40 12.42 -21.80 3.71
CA GLY A 40 11.33 -22.02 2.77
C GLY A 40 11.46 -21.23 1.46
N GLN A 41 10.38 -21.23 0.71
CA GLN A 41 10.17 -20.46 -0.50
C GLN A 41 9.75 -19.04 -0.17
N TRP A 42 10.14 -18.11 -1.05
CA TRP A 42 9.75 -16.70 -0.96
C TRP A 42 9.06 -16.30 -2.24
N ARG A 43 7.84 -15.79 -2.12
CA ARG A 43 7.02 -15.32 -3.23
C ARG A 43 6.62 -13.86 -3.03
N PHE A 44 6.86 -13.04 -4.03
CA PHE A 44 6.48 -11.64 -4.09
C PHE A 44 5.37 -11.49 -5.12
N ALA A 45 4.30 -10.81 -4.74
CA ALA A 45 3.17 -10.54 -5.62
C ALA A 45 2.61 -9.14 -5.35
N ALA A 46 1.90 -8.58 -6.32
CA ALA A 46 1.08 -7.40 -6.10
C ALA A 46 -0.08 -7.74 -5.14
N MET A 47 -0.38 -6.82 -4.21
CA MET A 47 -1.56 -6.94 -3.34
C MET A 47 -2.85 -6.72 -4.13
N SER A 48 -2.86 -5.65 -4.91
CA SER A 48 -3.99 -5.27 -5.75
C SER A 48 -3.96 -6.06 -7.07
N GLY A 49 -5.14 -6.37 -7.63
CA GLY A 49 -5.26 -7.25 -8.80
C GLY A 49 -6.13 -6.69 -9.92
N SER A 50 -6.59 -5.44 -9.83
CA SER A 50 -7.34 -4.85 -10.93
C SER A 50 -6.39 -4.16 -11.91
N ALA A 51 -6.61 -4.41 -13.21
CA ALA A 51 -5.85 -3.79 -14.28
C ALA A 51 -6.00 -2.25 -14.18
N GLY A 52 -4.88 -1.53 -14.07
CA GLY A 52 -4.87 -0.08 -13.86
C GLY A 52 -4.61 0.36 -12.41
N GLU A 53 -4.47 -0.56 -11.46
CA GLU A 53 -3.94 -0.24 -10.12
C GLU A 53 -2.40 -0.23 -10.09
N SER A 54 -1.85 0.34 -9.01
CA SER A 54 -0.42 0.48 -8.74
C SER A 54 0.31 -0.84 -8.49
N GLY A 55 -0.40 -1.95 -8.19
CA GLY A 55 0.19 -3.21 -7.71
C GLY A 55 1.34 -3.76 -8.56
N ASP A 56 1.12 -4.00 -9.87
CA ASP A 56 2.17 -4.52 -10.76
C ASP A 56 3.31 -3.53 -10.97
N ALA A 57 2.99 -2.23 -11.02
CA ALA A 57 3.99 -1.18 -11.08
C ALA A 57 4.86 -1.16 -9.81
N MET A 58 4.27 -1.35 -8.64
CA MET A 58 4.97 -1.41 -7.37
C MET A 58 5.83 -2.67 -7.25
N LEU A 59 5.33 -3.81 -7.74
CA LEU A 59 6.13 -5.03 -7.88
C LEU A 59 7.36 -4.80 -8.74
N TYR A 60 7.20 -4.13 -9.89
CA TYR A 60 8.33 -3.75 -10.74
C TYR A 60 9.30 -2.79 -10.04
N GLN A 61 8.81 -1.71 -9.41
CA GLN A 61 9.66 -0.75 -8.72
C GLN A 61 10.44 -1.41 -7.57
N PHE A 62 9.81 -2.32 -6.83
CA PHE A 62 10.44 -3.09 -5.77
C PHE A 62 11.59 -3.96 -6.28
N ARG A 63 11.41 -4.60 -7.45
CA ARG A 63 12.46 -5.41 -8.09
C ARG A 63 13.68 -4.56 -8.43
N ILE A 64 13.48 -3.43 -9.08
CA ILE A 64 14.56 -2.52 -9.47
C ILE A 64 15.25 -1.96 -8.23
N ALA A 65 14.49 -1.48 -7.25
CA ALA A 65 15.03 -0.87 -6.04
C ALA A 65 15.98 -1.81 -5.27
N ASN A 66 15.72 -3.11 -5.33
CA ASN A 66 16.43 -4.15 -4.59
C ASN A 66 17.40 -4.99 -5.45
N GLY A 67 17.55 -4.70 -6.74
CA GLY A 67 18.41 -5.48 -7.65
C GLY A 67 17.95 -6.94 -7.82
N LEU A 68 16.63 -7.15 -7.87
CA LEU A 68 15.95 -8.44 -8.03
C LEU A 68 15.34 -8.60 -9.44
N ASP A 69 15.93 -7.94 -10.42
CA ASP A 69 15.54 -7.91 -11.83
C ASP A 69 16.33 -8.91 -12.70
N SER A 70 17.31 -9.61 -12.14
CA SER A 70 18.03 -10.67 -12.85
C SER A 70 17.15 -11.89 -13.13
N LYS A 71 17.46 -12.63 -14.20
CA LYS A 71 16.72 -13.84 -14.59
C LYS A 71 16.63 -14.88 -13.46
N GLN A 72 17.67 -15.01 -12.63
CA GLN A 72 17.66 -15.96 -11.51
C GLN A 72 16.66 -15.58 -10.40
N MET A 73 16.26 -14.32 -10.33
CA MET A 73 15.29 -13.82 -9.33
C MET A 73 13.85 -13.88 -9.83
N ASN A 74 13.61 -14.20 -11.11
CA ASN A 74 12.27 -14.20 -11.70
C ASN A 74 11.30 -15.11 -10.95
N GLU A 75 11.75 -16.29 -10.52
CA GLU A 75 10.90 -17.28 -9.82
C GLU A 75 10.40 -16.79 -8.45
N LEU A 76 10.96 -15.70 -7.93
CA LEU A 76 10.46 -15.09 -6.69
C LEU A 76 9.20 -14.28 -6.94
N PHE A 77 8.98 -13.80 -8.16
CA PHE A 77 7.88 -12.90 -8.48
C PHE A 77 6.81 -13.69 -9.21
N VAL A 78 5.64 -13.81 -8.58
CA VAL A 78 4.54 -14.62 -9.08
C VAL A 78 3.31 -13.76 -9.34
N SER A 79 2.50 -14.20 -10.29
CA SER A 79 1.18 -13.62 -10.48
C SER A 79 0.27 -13.94 -9.28
N ARG A 80 -0.78 -13.14 -9.09
CA ARG A 80 -1.80 -13.44 -8.08
C ARG A 80 -2.46 -14.81 -8.32
N SER A 81 -2.67 -15.18 -9.58
CA SER A 81 -3.22 -16.50 -9.94
C SER A 81 -2.29 -17.65 -9.53
N ASP A 82 -0.98 -17.50 -9.75
CA ASP A 82 -0.01 -18.50 -9.31
C ASP A 82 0.03 -18.60 -7.79
N LEU A 83 -0.01 -17.46 -7.09
CA LEU A 83 -0.04 -17.42 -5.64
C LEU A 83 -1.25 -18.17 -5.05
N PHE A 84 -2.39 -18.16 -5.73
CA PHE A 84 -3.59 -18.90 -5.33
C PHE A 84 -3.53 -20.39 -5.70
N ARG A 85 -2.82 -20.74 -6.77
CA ARG A 85 -2.65 -22.12 -7.21
C ARG A 85 -1.62 -22.88 -6.37
N GLN A 86 -0.51 -22.24 -6.00
CA GLN A 86 0.63 -22.90 -5.36
C GLN A 86 0.31 -23.62 -4.03
N PRO A 87 -0.50 -23.06 -3.11
CA PRO A 87 -0.91 -23.77 -1.89
C PRO A 87 -1.71 -25.06 -2.14
N LEU A 88 -2.40 -25.13 -3.28
CA LEU A 88 -3.27 -26.25 -3.68
C LEU A 88 -2.54 -27.36 -4.42
N LEU A 89 -1.24 -27.21 -4.68
CA LEU A 89 -0.44 -28.23 -5.37
C LEU A 89 -0.22 -29.49 -4.52
N PRO A 90 0.05 -30.65 -5.14
CA PRO A 90 0.43 -31.87 -4.44
C PRO A 90 1.63 -31.65 -3.50
N GLU A 91 1.70 -32.40 -2.38
CA GLU A 91 2.76 -32.25 -1.36
C GLU A 91 4.19 -32.45 -1.90
N ASP A 92 4.34 -33.21 -2.97
CA ASP A 92 5.62 -33.48 -3.64
C ASP A 92 5.97 -32.45 -4.74
N ASP A 93 5.09 -31.49 -5.03
CA ASP A 93 5.33 -30.46 -6.03
C ASP A 93 6.36 -29.42 -5.51
N PRO A 94 7.46 -29.18 -6.24
CA PRO A 94 8.51 -28.26 -5.82
C PRO A 94 8.08 -26.79 -5.78
N HIS A 95 6.88 -26.44 -6.25
CA HIS A 95 6.32 -25.08 -6.17
C HIS A 95 5.19 -24.94 -5.15
N LYS A 96 4.87 -26.01 -4.41
CA LYS A 96 3.86 -25.94 -3.37
C LYS A 96 4.28 -24.97 -2.27
N LEU A 97 3.35 -24.09 -1.88
CA LEU A 97 3.52 -23.24 -0.69
C LEU A 97 2.94 -23.91 0.55
N GLY A 98 3.69 -23.84 1.66
CA GLY A 98 3.32 -24.40 2.94
C GLY A 98 3.86 -23.62 4.14
N ARG A 99 3.85 -24.27 5.30
CA ARG A 99 4.04 -23.64 6.63
C ARG A 99 5.39 -23.00 6.89
N ASP A 100 6.39 -23.30 6.08
CA ASP A 100 7.75 -22.75 6.21
C ASP A 100 8.03 -21.65 5.17
N ASP A 101 7.07 -21.38 4.28
CA ASP A 101 7.21 -20.43 3.18
C ASP A 101 6.67 -19.04 3.53
N VAL A 102 7.13 -18.06 2.75
CA VAL A 102 6.85 -16.65 2.95
C VAL A 102 6.26 -16.04 1.69
N VAL A 103 5.16 -15.32 1.88
CA VAL A 103 4.52 -14.50 0.85
C VAL A 103 4.67 -13.03 1.21
N VAL A 104 5.06 -12.21 0.25
CA VAL A 104 5.22 -10.77 0.39
C VAL A 104 4.33 -10.09 -0.64
N LEU A 105 3.26 -9.48 -0.16
CA LEU A 105 2.34 -8.68 -0.95
C LEU A 105 2.85 -7.24 -0.99
N LEU A 106 2.80 -6.61 -2.16
CA LEU A 106 3.31 -5.25 -2.36
C LEU A 106 2.20 -4.29 -2.76
N ASP A 107 2.24 -3.10 -2.18
CA ASP A 107 1.44 -1.94 -2.60
C ASP A 107 2.20 -0.63 -2.36
N ASP A 108 1.60 0.50 -2.73
CA ASP A 108 2.16 1.83 -2.46
C ASP A 108 1.68 2.41 -1.12
N PHE A 109 0.39 2.31 -0.83
CA PHE A 109 -0.27 3.05 0.23
C PHE A 109 -1.40 2.26 0.90
N SER A 110 -1.53 2.38 2.23
CA SER A 110 -2.72 1.90 2.95
C SER A 110 -3.24 2.93 3.96
N GLY A 111 -4.35 3.58 3.62
CA GLY A 111 -4.94 4.65 4.44
C GLY A 111 -5.86 4.14 5.54
N THR A 112 -6.82 3.28 5.21
CA THR A 112 -7.78 2.70 6.17
C THR A 112 -7.59 1.22 6.41
N GLY A 113 -6.80 0.54 5.58
CA GLY A 113 -6.71 -0.93 5.55
C GLY A 113 -7.89 -1.62 4.87
N THR A 114 -8.94 -0.90 4.44
CA THR A 114 -10.18 -1.49 3.89
C THR A 114 -9.91 -2.47 2.75
N GLN A 115 -9.19 -2.04 1.70
CA GLN A 115 -8.91 -2.91 0.56
C GLN A 115 -8.17 -4.20 0.96
N VAL A 116 -7.25 -4.09 1.93
CA VAL A 116 -6.45 -5.22 2.40
C VAL A 116 -7.32 -6.19 3.18
N CYS A 117 -8.07 -5.70 4.16
CA CYS A 117 -8.93 -6.54 4.99
C CYS A 117 -10.06 -7.17 4.16
N ASP A 118 -10.65 -6.43 3.23
CA ASP A 118 -11.70 -6.94 2.35
C ASP A 118 -11.13 -8.04 1.44
N ALA A 119 -9.98 -7.82 0.82
CA ALA A 119 -9.31 -8.83 -0.01
C ALA A 119 -8.85 -10.05 0.80
N TRP A 120 -8.50 -9.86 2.07
CA TRP A 120 -8.11 -10.96 2.97
C TRP A 120 -9.31 -11.81 3.38
N ASN A 121 -10.46 -11.18 3.66
CA ASN A 121 -11.63 -11.83 4.25
C ASN A 121 -12.72 -12.19 3.23
N ASN A 122 -12.56 -11.84 1.95
CA ASN A 122 -13.57 -12.12 0.92
C ASN A 122 -13.77 -13.64 0.72
N PRO A 123 -14.96 -14.22 0.93
CA PRO A 123 -15.16 -15.66 0.86
C PRO A 123 -14.92 -16.27 -0.54
N GLU A 124 -15.02 -15.48 -1.61
CA GLU A 124 -14.84 -15.96 -2.99
C GLU A 124 -13.41 -15.80 -3.50
N THR A 125 -12.64 -14.87 -2.93
CA THR A 125 -11.29 -14.49 -3.43
C THR A 125 -10.25 -14.28 -2.33
N SER A 126 -10.54 -14.75 -1.10
CA SER A 126 -9.75 -14.41 0.09
C SER A 126 -8.33 -14.91 0.00
N PHE A 127 -7.40 -13.97 0.12
CA PHE A 127 -6.03 -14.32 0.47
C PHE A 127 -5.97 -15.11 1.78
N GLY A 128 -6.85 -14.82 2.75
CA GLY A 128 -6.85 -15.50 4.05
C GLY A 128 -7.11 -17.00 3.95
N ALA A 129 -8.14 -17.42 3.23
CA ALA A 129 -8.42 -18.85 3.05
C ALA A 129 -7.34 -19.53 2.20
N LEU A 130 -6.92 -18.87 1.11
CA LEU A 130 -5.95 -19.43 0.16
C LEU A 130 -4.53 -19.54 0.72
N LEU A 131 -4.15 -18.64 1.62
CA LEU A 131 -2.82 -18.60 2.25
C LEU A 131 -2.83 -19.14 3.69
N ALA A 132 -3.92 -19.74 4.17
CA ALA A 132 -4.03 -20.26 5.54
C ALA A 132 -2.94 -21.29 5.90
N GLY A 133 -2.44 -22.03 4.92
CA GLY A 133 -1.36 -23.02 5.09
C GLY A 133 0.05 -22.45 4.94
N VAL A 134 0.19 -21.18 4.59
CA VAL A 134 1.50 -20.51 4.39
C VAL A 134 2.05 -20.03 5.73
N GLY A 135 3.37 -20.16 5.91
CA GLY A 135 4.04 -19.83 7.17
C GLY A 135 3.91 -18.36 7.57
N ARG A 136 4.22 -17.44 6.66
CA ARG A 136 4.13 -16.00 6.94
C ARG A 136 3.69 -15.21 5.71
N VAL A 137 2.79 -14.26 5.93
CA VAL A 137 2.36 -13.30 4.90
C VAL A 137 2.71 -11.89 5.37
N TYR A 138 3.52 -11.20 4.58
CA TYR A 138 3.82 -9.78 4.75
C TYR A 138 3.01 -8.95 3.76
N LEU A 139 2.65 -7.74 4.17
CA LEU A 139 2.27 -6.66 3.25
C LEU A 139 3.31 -5.55 3.39
N VAL A 140 3.98 -5.22 2.31
CA VAL A 140 4.93 -4.10 2.24
C VAL A 140 4.29 -2.95 1.50
N VAL A 141 4.21 -1.79 2.15
CA VAL A 141 3.76 -0.53 1.54
C VAL A 141 4.78 0.57 1.80
N VAL A 142 4.79 1.62 0.97
CA VAL A 142 5.67 2.77 1.20
C VAL A 142 5.15 3.56 2.41
N VAL A 143 3.84 3.80 2.46
CA VAL A 143 3.19 4.57 3.53
C VAL A 143 1.95 3.82 4.00
N ALA A 144 1.78 3.70 5.32
CA ALA A 144 0.53 3.24 5.92
C ALA A 144 0.08 4.23 7.00
N SER A 145 -1.21 4.34 7.25
CA SER A 145 -1.65 4.99 8.49
C SER A 145 -1.58 4.03 9.67
N LYS A 146 -1.49 4.58 10.89
CA LYS A 146 -1.64 3.82 12.12
C LYS A 146 -3.01 3.12 12.21
N ALA A 147 -4.06 3.75 11.68
CA ALA A 147 -5.39 3.14 11.63
C ALA A 147 -5.43 1.91 10.72
N ALA A 148 -4.80 1.99 9.54
CA ALA A 148 -4.65 0.85 8.64
C ALA A 148 -3.82 -0.27 9.27
N ARG A 149 -2.70 0.07 9.93
CA ARG A 149 -1.87 -0.91 10.65
C ARG A 149 -2.68 -1.67 11.69
N ASN A 150 -3.38 -0.95 12.57
CA ASN A 150 -4.18 -1.58 13.62
C ASN A 150 -5.25 -2.48 13.01
N ARG A 151 -6.01 -1.97 12.05
CA ARG A 151 -7.09 -2.74 11.41
C ARG A 151 -6.58 -4.01 10.72
N ILE A 152 -5.47 -3.93 9.99
CA ILE A 152 -4.87 -5.09 9.32
C ILE A 152 -4.40 -6.12 10.34
N ALA A 153 -3.79 -5.68 11.45
CA ALA A 153 -3.37 -6.58 12.52
C ALA A 153 -4.55 -7.25 13.26
N ASP A 154 -5.66 -6.53 13.40
CA ASP A 154 -6.86 -7.02 14.10
C ASP A 154 -7.73 -7.95 13.23
N GLU A 155 -7.79 -7.71 11.92
CA GLU A 155 -8.70 -8.41 11.00
C GLU A 155 -8.02 -9.47 10.11
N THR A 156 -6.69 -9.59 10.15
CA THR A 156 -5.92 -10.49 9.28
C THR A 156 -4.72 -11.11 10.00
N SER A 157 -4.07 -12.11 9.41
CA SER A 157 -2.76 -12.59 9.88
C SER A 157 -1.57 -11.93 9.15
N ILE A 158 -1.82 -10.89 8.35
CA ILE A 158 -0.80 -10.17 7.61
C ILE A 158 0.10 -9.37 8.55
N SER A 159 1.41 -9.50 8.38
CA SER A 159 2.40 -8.63 9.00
C SER A 159 2.67 -7.40 8.12
N LEU A 160 2.13 -6.23 8.51
CA LEU A 160 2.33 -4.98 7.78
C LEU A 160 3.72 -4.37 8.04
N VAL A 161 4.46 -4.14 6.96
CA VAL A 161 5.74 -3.43 6.92
C VAL A 161 5.55 -2.16 6.11
N SER A 162 5.72 -0.99 6.75
CA SER A 162 5.66 0.30 6.06
C SER A 162 6.92 1.10 6.35
N ALA A 163 7.44 1.80 5.33
CA ALA A 163 8.61 2.67 5.53
C ALA A 163 8.24 3.94 6.31
N HIS A 164 7.03 4.44 6.07
CA HIS A 164 6.47 5.57 6.78
C HIS A 164 5.12 5.21 7.40
N GLU A 165 4.87 5.71 8.60
CA GLU A 165 3.59 5.57 9.29
C GLU A 165 2.97 6.94 9.54
N LEU A 166 1.80 7.17 8.95
CA LEU A 166 0.99 8.36 9.20
C LEU A 166 0.22 8.20 10.50
N ARG A 167 0.21 9.27 11.28
CA ARG A 167 -0.46 9.40 12.56
C ARG A 167 -1.60 10.39 12.44
N GLU A 168 -2.35 10.50 13.52
CA GLU A 168 -3.45 11.46 13.63
C GLU A 168 -3.00 12.92 13.41
N SER A 169 -1.75 13.25 13.72
CA SER A 169 -1.18 14.58 13.44
C SER A 169 -1.05 14.91 11.95
N ASP A 170 -1.12 13.90 11.09
CA ASP A 170 -0.96 14.04 9.64
C ASP A 170 -2.32 14.19 8.92
N ASP A 171 -3.43 13.97 9.63
CA ASP A 171 -4.78 14.35 9.19
C ASP A 171 -4.95 15.87 9.38
N VAL A 172 -5.06 16.60 8.27
CA VAL A 172 -5.19 18.07 8.29
C VAL A 172 -6.43 18.58 9.03
N PHE A 173 -7.45 17.74 9.19
CA PHE A 173 -8.68 18.05 9.91
C PHE A 173 -8.64 17.67 11.39
N SER A 174 -7.67 16.87 11.83
CA SER A 174 -7.52 16.51 13.24
C SER A 174 -7.09 17.70 14.09
N ASP A 175 -7.57 17.73 15.34
CA ASP A 175 -7.09 18.67 16.35
C ASP A 175 -5.62 18.45 16.73
N HIS A 176 -5.07 17.26 16.46
CA HIS A 176 -3.65 16.96 16.67
C HIS A 176 -2.75 17.51 15.56
N CYS A 177 -3.30 17.90 14.40
CA CYS A 177 -2.55 18.57 13.35
C CYS A 177 -2.35 20.05 13.68
N LYS A 178 -1.13 20.40 14.10
CA LYS A 178 -0.74 21.76 14.48
C LYS A 178 -0.50 22.69 13.30
N TYR A 179 -0.35 22.14 12.10
CA TYR A 179 0.05 22.89 10.91
C TYR A 179 -1.11 23.74 10.34
N PHE A 180 -2.36 23.31 10.59
CA PHE A 180 -3.57 23.98 10.13
C PHE A 180 -4.41 24.49 11.31
N THR A 181 -4.85 25.75 11.23
CA THR A 181 -5.75 26.35 12.22
C THR A 181 -7.19 25.87 12.03
N LYS A 182 -8.07 26.09 13.02
CA LYS A 182 -9.52 25.84 12.88
C LYS A 182 -10.11 26.57 11.68
N ALA A 183 -9.69 27.81 11.42
CA ALA A 183 -10.14 28.59 10.27
C ALA A 183 -9.65 27.99 8.94
N ASP A 184 -8.45 27.41 8.91
CA ASP A 184 -7.96 26.69 7.73
C ASP A 184 -8.78 25.43 7.48
N ARG A 185 -9.07 24.63 8.51
CA ARG A 185 -9.87 23.40 8.40
C ARG A 185 -11.27 23.66 7.86
N VAL A 186 -11.93 24.74 8.29
CA VAL A 186 -13.24 25.16 7.74
C VAL A 186 -13.14 25.45 6.25
N ARG A 187 -12.10 26.17 5.82
CA ARG A 187 -11.88 26.46 4.39
C ARG A 187 -11.50 25.22 3.59
N LEU A 188 -10.62 24.37 4.12
CA LEU A 188 -10.27 23.08 3.50
C LEU A 188 -11.50 22.22 3.31
N LEU A 189 -12.40 22.16 4.30
CA LEU A 189 -13.64 21.41 4.18
C LEU A 189 -14.58 22.02 3.14
N HIS A 190 -14.64 23.36 3.07
CA HIS A 190 -15.43 24.06 2.06
C HIS A 190 -14.96 23.71 0.64
N TYR A 191 -13.67 23.83 0.34
CA TYR A 191 -13.14 23.47 -0.98
C TYR A 191 -13.14 21.96 -1.22
N GLY A 192 -12.94 21.17 -0.17
CA GLY A 192 -13.07 19.72 -0.22
C GLY A 192 -14.44 19.28 -0.71
N ARG A 193 -15.52 19.92 -0.26
CA ARG A 193 -16.90 19.66 -0.74
C ARG A 193 -17.13 20.10 -2.19
N ILE A 194 -16.41 21.09 -2.68
CA ILE A 194 -16.48 21.50 -4.10
C ILE A 194 -15.77 20.47 -4.97
N ALA A 195 -14.62 19.98 -4.52
CA ALA A 195 -13.80 18.98 -5.20
C ALA A 195 -14.43 17.57 -5.15
N ASP A 196 -14.98 17.18 -4.01
CA ASP A 196 -15.70 15.92 -3.82
C ASP A 196 -16.71 16.06 -2.67
N GLU A 197 -18.00 16.16 -3.02
CA GLU A 197 -19.07 16.28 -2.05
C GLU A 197 -19.23 15.04 -1.16
N LYS A 198 -18.92 13.84 -1.69
CA LYS A 198 -19.09 12.56 -0.99
C LYS A 198 -17.94 12.31 -0.02
N CYS A 199 -16.73 12.65 -0.42
CA CYS A 199 -15.51 12.42 0.38
C CYS A 199 -14.69 13.70 0.52
N PRO A 200 -15.22 14.76 1.16
CA PRO A 200 -14.57 16.08 1.19
C PRO A 200 -13.27 16.13 1.99
N LYS A 201 -12.99 15.09 2.78
CA LYS A 201 -11.73 14.89 3.53
C LYS A 201 -10.86 13.75 2.96
N GLY A 202 -11.24 13.19 1.82
CA GLY A 202 -10.66 11.95 1.31
C GLY A 202 -11.39 10.70 1.84
N PHE A 203 -11.15 9.57 1.18
CA PHE A 203 -11.73 8.28 1.53
C PHE A 203 -11.41 7.91 2.99
N GLY A 204 -12.41 7.40 3.71
CA GLY A 204 -12.26 7.07 5.14
C GLY A 204 -12.08 8.27 6.05
N GLU A 205 -12.37 9.48 5.56
CA GLU A 205 -12.18 10.75 6.28
C GLU A 205 -10.73 10.96 6.78
N CYS A 206 -9.73 10.39 6.10
CA CYS A 206 -8.35 10.40 6.60
C CYS A 206 -7.68 11.78 6.60
N GLY A 207 -8.09 12.68 5.72
CA GLY A 207 -7.56 14.04 5.68
C GLY A 207 -6.08 14.15 5.33
N PHE A 208 -5.50 13.14 4.67
CA PHE A 208 -4.08 13.14 4.37
C PHE A 208 -3.72 14.11 3.23
N VAL A 209 -2.44 14.51 3.20
CA VAL A 209 -1.84 15.32 2.14
C VAL A 209 -0.67 14.57 1.50
N VAL A 210 -0.85 13.26 1.28
CA VAL A 210 0.14 12.39 0.65
C VAL A 210 -0.10 12.34 -0.86
N VAL A 211 0.98 12.43 -1.63
CA VAL A 211 0.95 12.33 -3.09
C VAL A 211 2.09 11.43 -3.56
N PHE A 212 1.80 10.43 -4.38
CA PHE A 212 2.84 9.67 -5.06
C PHE A 212 3.04 10.18 -6.48
N GLN A 213 4.25 10.03 -7.01
CA GLN A 213 4.58 10.41 -8.38
C GLN A 213 3.68 9.74 -9.43
N HIS A 214 3.27 8.50 -9.21
CA HIS A 214 2.44 7.76 -10.14
C HIS A 214 0.94 7.99 -9.95
N ARG A 215 0.46 8.24 -8.71
CA ARG A 215 -0.95 8.50 -8.42
C ARG A 215 -1.17 9.07 -7.01
N SER A 216 -2.08 10.03 -6.87
CA SER A 216 -2.55 10.46 -5.54
C SER A 216 -3.48 9.41 -4.92
N PRO A 217 -3.27 8.99 -3.66
CA PRO A 217 -4.21 8.14 -2.94
C PRO A 217 -5.55 8.85 -2.74
N ASN A 218 -6.66 8.13 -2.84
CA ASN A 218 -7.99 8.71 -2.61
C ASN A 218 -8.25 9.05 -1.13
N ASN A 219 -7.45 8.52 -0.20
CA ASN A 219 -7.44 8.92 1.22
C ASN A 219 -6.88 10.34 1.43
N SER A 220 -6.14 10.89 0.45
CA SER A 220 -5.73 12.28 0.49
C SER A 220 -6.89 13.22 0.18
N ILE A 221 -6.81 14.45 0.68
CA ILE A 221 -7.87 15.44 0.48
C ILE A 221 -8.16 15.66 -1.02
N PRO A 222 -9.44 15.73 -1.43
CA PRO A 222 -9.83 15.78 -2.84
C PRO A 222 -9.38 17.08 -3.54
N ILE A 223 -9.09 18.13 -2.77
CA ILE A 223 -8.46 19.36 -3.25
C ILE A 223 -7.21 19.06 -4.10
N LEU A 224 -6.45 18.02 -3.74
CA LEU A 224 -5.22 17.65 -4.43
C LEU A 224 -5.48 16.88 -5.73
N HIS A 225 -6.49 16.01 -5.80
CA HIS A 225 -6.55 14.98 -6.83
C HIS A 225 -7.86 14.88 -7.63
N ALA A 226 -8.95 15.47 -7.15
CA ALA A 226 -10.20 15.51 -7.92
C ALA A 226 -10.00 16.27 -9.23
N ASP A 227 -10.62 15.80 -10.30
CA ASP A 227 -10.51 16.42 -11.63
C ASP A 227 -11.85 16.33 -12.37
N HIS A 228 -12.54 17.46 -12.51
CA HIS A 228 -13.84 17.58 -13.17
C HIS A 228 -14.10 19.05 -13.57
N PRO A 229 -15.15 19.38 -14.35
CA PRO A 229 -15.35 20.75 -14.86
C PRO A 229 -15.47 21.89 -13.83
N LYS A 230 -15.64 21.57 -12.54
CA LYS A 230 -15.72 22.57 -11.46
C LYS A 230 -14.47 22.59 -10.57
N TRP A 231 -13.53 21.66 -10.76
CA TRP A 231 -12.34 21.53 -9.95
C TRP A 231 -11.21 20.87 -10.71
N THR A 232 -10.03 21.49 -10.70
CA THR A 232 -8.81 20.89 -11.25
C THR A 232 -7.81 20.71 -10.11
N GLY A 233 -7.57 19.46 -9.73
CA GLY A 233 -6.57 19.09 -8.74
C GLY A 233 -5.15 19.43 -9.20
N LEU A 234 -4.26 19.64 -8.25
CA LEU A 234 -2.83 19.88 -8.52
C LEU A 234 -2.09 18.58 -8.88
N PHE A 235 -2.62 17.46 -8.43
CA PHE A 235 -2.13 16.10 -8.69
C PHE A 235 -3.31 15.21 -9.12
N PRO A 236 -3.91 15.49 -10.29
CA PRO A 236 -5.10 14.80 -10.76
C PRO A 236 -4.95 13.28 -10.72
N ARG A 237 -6.02 12.62 -10.30
CA ARG A 237 -6.15 11.17 -10.41
C ARG A 237 -7.00 10.90 -11.65
N HIS A 238 -6.41 10.34 -12.69
CA HIS A 238 -7.17 9.81 -13.82
C HIS A 238 -7.57 8.37 -13.47
N ASP A 239 -8.88 8.12 -13.50
CA ASP A 239 -9.49 6.80 -13.36
C ASP A 239 -9.76 6.18 -14.74
#